data_AF-A0A1F9CYZ1-F1
#
_entry.id   AF-A0A1F9CYZ1-F1
#
_cell.length_a   1.000
_cell.length_b   1.000
_cell.length_c   1.000
_cell.angle_alpha   90.00
_cell.angle_beta   90.00
_cell.angle_gamma   90.00
#
_symmetry.space_group_name_H-M   'P 1'
#
loop_
_entity.id
_entity.type
_entity.pdbx_description
1 polymer ?
#
loop_
_entity_poly.entity_id
_entity_poly.type
_entity_poly.pdbx_seq_one_letter_code
_entity_poly.pdbx_strand_id
1 'polypeptide(L)'
;MNFRIYTSEQEENICIRKKAKTWQRSGLISEEQLRLMEAETEPNVHQTNLFFRLIFFLFTWLCATAVTAFVIWLMKEPSDTAAMSILILFSIPFYVLAEYVIKKYRFYRYGIEEALAIASIVSLCVGCGMLLDKYHLDYQIEAIAVSLIFALTFFWVFLRFGFLYSALISITALSTIPFQLSLSPTEERAFLLLILCLILLINILLDKSDNEDFRKERNILIQACLLAAIYLAVNLRLPELVSLYFDDRSIILQPYAGFSSYIYWLSYILTFLIPAIGIYWGIKRRKRLIMNAGLVLACLTLATNKSYLGLTRYAWDPAILGIMLILISTLITRWLSRGPNKARYGFTAENIL
;
A
#
# COMPACT_ATOMS: atom_id res chain seq x y z
N MET A 1 4.79 23.48 -11.05
CA MET A 1 3.49 23.55 -10.33
C MET A 1 3.59 22.72 -9.07
N ASN A 2 3.33 23.31 -7.89
CA ASN A 2 3.27 22.53 -6.65
C ASN A 2 1.87 21.91 -6.53
N PHE A 3 1.76 20.62 -6.87
CA PHE A 3 0.47 19.90 -6.83
C PHE A 3 0.01 19.62 -5.39
N ARG A 4 0.92 19.60 -4.42
CA ARG A 4 0.64 19.23 -3.03
C ARG A 4 -0.03 20.36 -2.25
N ILE A 5 -0.94 19.99 -1.37
CA ILE A 5 -1.63 20.92 -0.46
C ILE A 5 -0.79 21.27 0.77
N TYR A 6 0.09 20.37 1.22
CA TYR A 6 1.02 20.59 2.32
C TYR A 6 2.39 21.03 1.79
N THR A 7 3.05 21.96 2.48
CA THR A 7 4.40 22.38 2.10
C THR A 7 5.43 21.33 2.54
N SER A 8 6.60 21.30 1.89
CA SER A 8 7.67 20.37 2.26
C SER A 8 8.13 20.60 3.71
N GLU A 9 8.25 21.87 4.12
CA GLU A 9 8.64 22.28 5.46
C GLU A 9 7.66 21.77 6.53
N GLN A 10 6.35 21.82 6.25
CA GLN A 10 5.35 21.23 7.15
C GLN A 10 5.56 19.72 7.32
N GLU A 11 5.70 18.97 6.23
CA GLU A 11 5.93 17.52 6.31
C GLU A 11 7.27 17.17 6.97
N GLU A 12 8.30 18.00 6.76
CA GLU A 12 9.63 17.86 7.35
C GLU A 12 9.62 18.10 8.86
N ASN A 13 9.04 19.20 9.33
CA ASN A 13 8.91 19.52 10.75
C ASN A 13 8.19 18.42 11.52
N ILE A 14 7.16 17.81 10.91
CA ILE A 14 6.46 16.66 11.49
C ILE A 14 7.38 15.44 11.62
N CYS A 15 8.17 15.18 10.58
CA CYS A 15 9.14 14.07 10.57
C CYS A 15 10.23 14.27 11.63
N ILE A 16 10.79 15.48 11.73
CA ILE A 16 11.82 15.84 12.72
C ILE A 16 11.27 15.64 14.13
N ARG A 17 10.09 16.18 14.45
CA ARG A 17 9.47 15.99 15.78
C ARG A 17 9.24 14.53 16.12
N LYS A 18 8.80 13.71 15.15
CA LYS A 18 8.61 12.27 15.36
C LYS A 18 9.94 11.58 15.66
N LYS A 19 11.00 11.91 14.92
CA LYS A 19 12.37 11.37 15.15
C LYS A 19 12.92 11.84 16.51
N ALA A 20 12.76 13.11 16.86
CA ALA A 20 13.21 13.67 18.14
C ALA A 20 12.55 12.96 19.34
N LYS A 21 11.24 12.71 19.29
CA LYS A 21 10.55 11.91 20.32
C LYS A 21 11.10 10.50 20.45
N THR A 22 11.44 9.88 19.32
CA THR A 22 12.09 8.57 19.31
C THR A 22 13.48 8.62 19.94
N TRP A 23 14.29 9.63 19.61
CA TRP A 23 15.61 9.84 20.21
C TRP A 23 15.55 10.09 21.72
N GLN A 24 14.56 10.84 22.18
CA GLN A 24 14.34 11.08 23.61
C GLN A 24 13.97 9.78 24.33
N ARG A 25 13.07 8.96 23.75
CA ARG A 25 12.74 7.62 24.29
C ARG A 25 13.94 6.67 24.33
N SER A 26 14.86 6.79 23.37
CA SER A 26 16.12 6.04 23.34
C SER A 26 17.20 6.63 24.26
N GLY A 27 16.93 7.73 24.98
CA GLY A 27 17.89 8.39 25.85
C GLY A 27 19.03 9.12 25.12
N LEU A 28 18.88 9.36 23.81
CA LEU A 28 19.90 10.04 22.99
C LEU A 28 19.88 11.57 23.16
N ILE A 29 18.73 12.13 23.55
CA ILE A 29 18.56 13.56 23.83
C ILE A 29 17.81 13.76 25.14
N SER A 30 18.08 14.88 25.81
CA SER A 30 17.37 15.27 27.03
C SER A 30 15.98 15.84 26.74
N GLU A 31 15.13 15.91 27.76
CA GLU A 31 13.82 16.56 27.68
C GLU A 31 13.92 18.04 27.30
N GLU A 32 14.97 18.73 27.77
CA GLU A 32 15.24 20.13 27.44
C GLU A 32 15.60 20.30 25.95
N GLN A 33 16.45 19.41 25.42
CA GLN A 33 16.79 19.39 24.00
C GLN A 33 15.55 19.10 23.13
N LEU A 34 14.69 18.17 23.56
CA LEU A 34 13.43 17.90 22.86
C LEU A 34 12.54 19.16 22.80
N ARG A 35 12.40 19.90 23.90
CA ARG A 35 11.59 21.14 23.93
C ARG A 35 12.15 22.22 23.01
N LEU A 36 13.47 22.40 22.96
CA LEU A 36 14.11 23.33 22.03
C LEU A 36 13.84 22.95 20.58
N MET A 37 14.02 21.67 20.24
CA MET A 37 13.73 21.17 18.90
C MET A 37 12.25 21.32 18.54
N GLU A 38 11.33 21.07 19.48
CA GLU A 38 9.90 21.27 19.24
C GLU A 38 9.57 22.75 19.03
N ALA A 39 10.20 23.68 19.76
CA ALA A 39 10.01 25.11 19.57
C ALA A 39 10.45 25.59 18.16
N GLU A 40 11.57 25.08 17.64
CA GLU A 40 12.09 25.45 16.32
C GLU A 40 11.32 24.79 15.15
N THR A 41 10.70 23.62 15.38
CA THR A 41 10.08 22.82 14.32
C THR A 41 8.56 22.85 14.36
N GLU A 42 7.94 24.03 14.55
CA GLU A 42 6.48 24.13 14.58
C GLU A 42 5.85 23.87 13.21
N PRO A 43 5.08 22.77 13.02
CA PRO A 43 4.55 22.41 11.71
C PRO A 43 3.39 23.28 11.25
N ASN A 44 2.86 24.16 12.11
CA ASN A 44 1.70 25.00 11.80
C ASN A 44 0.48 24.22 11.26
N VAL A 45 0.30 22.95 11.68
CA VAL A 45 -0.85 22.10 11.34
C VAL A 45 -1.35 21.35 12.57
N HIS A 46 -2.66 21.09 12.60
CA HIS A 46 -3.30 20.33 13.65
C HIS A 46 -3.29 18.84 13.32
N GLN A 47 -2.76 18.05 14.25
CA GLN A 47 -2.73 16.59 14.17
C GLN A 47 -3.67 15.97 15.19
N THR A 48 -4.08 14.75 14.94
CA THR A 48 -4.83 13.93 15.89
C THR A 48 -4.20 12.56 16.04
N ASN A 49 -4.59 11.85 17.11
CA ASN A 49 -4.16 10.48 17.33
C ASN A 49 -4.94 9.52 16.43
N LEU A 50 -4.34 8.35 16.13
CA LEU A 50 -4.93 7.37 15.21
C LEU A 50 -6.37 6.98 15.58
N PHE A 51 -6.67 6.83 16.87
CA PHE A 51 -8.02 6.50 17.34
C PHE A 51 -9.07 7.54 16.91
N PHE A 52 -8.82 8.82 17.21
CA PHE A 52 -9.73 9.90 16.82
C PHE A 52 -9.77 10.10 15.31
N ARG A 53 -8.64 9.94 14.62
CA ARG A 53 -8.59 9.96 13.15
C ARG A 53 -9.55 8.96 12.53
N LEU A 54 -9.57 7.73 13.04
CA LEU A 54 -10.47 6.67 12.54
C LEU A 54 -11.95 6.99 12.84
N ILE A 55 -12.24 7.51 14.04
CA ILE A 55 -13.62 7.90 14.42
C ILE A 55 -14.11 9.06 13.53
N PHE A 56 -13.31 10.11 13.39
CA PHE A 56 -13.67 11.26 12.56
C PHE A 56 -13.80 10.88 11.09
N PHE A 57 -12.94 9.99 10.60
CA PHE A 57 -13.06 9.42 9.27
C PHE A 57 -14.40 8.70 9.10
N LEU A 58 -14.71 7.74 9.98
CA LEU A 58 -15.94 6.95 9.90
C LEU A 58 -17.20 7.83 9.96
N PHE A 59 -17.24 8.76 10.91
CA PHE A 59 -18.40 9.64 11.09
C PHE A 59 -18.59 10.58 9.90
N THR A 60 -17.49 11.15 9.38
CA THR A 60 -17.55 12.04 8.20
C THR A 60 -17.97 11.26 6.96
N TRP A 61 -17.43 10.05 6.77
CA TRP A 61 -17.82 9.16 5.67
C TRP A 61 -19.31 8.84 5.71
N LEU A 62 -19.82 8.45 6.88
CA LEU A 62 -21.24 8.16 7.10
C LEU A 62 -22.12 9.38 6.83
N CYS A 63 -21.72 10.57 7.29
CA CYS A 63 -22.46 11.79 7.01
C CYS A 63 -22.47 12.11 5.51
N ALA A 64 -21.32 12.00 4.83
CA ALA A 64 -21.22 12.26 3.40
C ALA A 64 -22.11 11.32 2.58
N THR A 65 -22.05 10.01 2.85
CA THR A 65 -22.89 9.03 2.16
C THR A 65 -24.37 9.18 2.50
N ALA A 66 -24.71 9.48 3.77
CA ALA A 66 -26.08 9.72 4.20
C ALA A 66 -26.71 10.94 3.50
N VAL A 67 -25.97 12.05 3.38
CA VAL A 67 -26.47 13.25 2.68
C VAL A 67 -26.72 12.94 1.20
N THR A 68 -25.79 12.28 0.52
CA THR A 68 -25.96 11.91 -0.89
C THR A 68 -27.15 10.96 -1.06
N ALA A 69 -27.24 9.91 -0.24
CA ALA A 69 -28.32 8.93 -0.29
C ALA A 69 -29.68 9.55 0.04
N PHE A 70 -29.74 10.47 1.01
CA PHE A 70 -30.97 11.19 1.36
C PHE A 70 -31.51 12.01 0.18
N VAL A 71 -30.62 12.69 -0.57
CA VAL A 71 -31.03 13.46 -1.76
C VAL A 71 -31.56 12.54 -2.86
N ILE A 72 -30.94 11.38 -3.08
CA ILE A 72 -31.44 10.37 -4.03
C ILE A 72 -32.82 9.86 -3.58
N TRP A 73 -32.97 9.57 -2.28
CA TRP A 73 -34.22 9.08 -1.70
C TRP A 73 -35.38 10.09 -1.81
N LEU A 74 -35.11 11.41 -1.69
CA LEU A 74 -36.12 12.46 -1.84
C LEU A 74 -36.81 12.46 -3.22
N MET A 75 -36.21 11.85 -4.24
CA MET A 75 -36.78 11.78 -5.59
C MET A 75 -37.93 10.76 -5.73
N LYS A 76 -38.26 10.00 -4.67
CA LYS A 76 -39.26 8.92 -4.59
C LYS A 76 -39.03 7.73 -5.54
N GLU A 77 -38.82 7.98 -6.82
CA GLU A 77 -38.46 7.02 -7.87
C GLU A 77 -37.29 7.61 -8.70
N PRO A 78 -36.07 7.64 -8.15
CA PRO A 78 -34.93 8.16 -8.88
C PRO A 78 -34.64 7.30 -10.11
N SER A 79 -34.63 7.90 -11.30
CA SER A 79 -34.08 7.23 -12.48
C SER A 79 -32.56 7.05 -12.32
N ASP A 80 -31.99 6.05 -13.00
CA ASP A 80 -30.54 5.81 -12.97
C ASP A 80 -29.75 7.05 -13.40
N THR A 81 -30.31 7.81 -14.34
CA THR A 81 -29.72 9.09 -14.79
C THR A 81 -29.72 10.14 -13.68
N ALA A 82 -30.77 10.21 -12.86
CA ALA A 82 -30.84 11.14 -11.74
C ALA A 82 -29.83 10.75 -10.64
N ALA A 83 -29.77 9.47 -10.26
CA ALA A 83 -28.79 8.97 -9.30
C ALA A 83 -27.34 9.19 -9.75
N MET A 84 -27.02 8.87 -11.01
CA MET A 84 -25.74 9.16 -11.65
C MET A 84 -25.37 10.65 -11.57
N SER A 85 -26.32 11.53 -11.93
CA SER A 85 -26.10 12.98 -11.93
C SER A 85 -25.83 13.52 -10.53
N ILE A 86 -26.57 13.02 -9.53
CA ILE A 86 -26.38 13.39 -8.12
C ILE A 86 -25.00 12.95 -7.63
N LEU A 87 -24.56 11.72 -7.92
CA LEU A 87 -23.25 11.23 -7.50
C LEU A 87 -22.09 12.08 -8.06
N ILE A 88 -22.14 12.41 -9.35
CA ILE A 88 -21.15 13.29 -9.99
C ILE A 88 -21.24 14.71 -9.38
N LEU A 89 -22.44 15.24 -9.17
CA LEU A 89 -22.61 16.58 -8.59
C LEU A 89 -22.06 16.65 -7.16
N PHE A 90 -22.28 15.63 -6.34
CA PHE A 90 -21.80 15.56 -4.95
C PHE A 90 -20.29 15.33 -4.83
N SER A 91 -19.61 14.84 -5.87
CA SER A 91 -18.15 14.72 -5.81
C SER A 91 -17.45 16.07 -5.63
N ILE A 92 -17.97 17.12 -6.29
CA ILE A 92 -17.39 18.46 -6.27
C ILE A 92 -17.38 19.07 -4.85
N PRO A 93 -18.51 19.23 -4.14
CA PRO A 93 -18.50 19.82 -2.81
C PRO A 93 -17.68 19.00 -1.81
N PHE A 94 -17.68 17.67 -1.88
CA PHE A 94 -16.83 16.86 -1.00
C PHE A 94 -15.34 17.14 -1.23
N TYR A 95 -14.89 17.24 -2.48
CA TYR A 95 -13.51 17.58 -2.79
C TYR A 95 -13.15 19.00 -2.30
N VAL A 96 -14.01 19.97 -2.58
CA VAL A 96 -13.82 21.37 -2.17
C VAL A 96 -13.76 21.48 -0.64
N LEU A 97 -14.65 20.77 0.07
CA LEU A 97 -14.65 20.73 1.54
C LEU A 97 -13.37 20.07 2.08
N ALA A 98 -12.88 18.99 1.46
CA ALA A 98 -11.61 18.37 1.84
C ALA A 98 -10.44 19.35 1.75
N GLU A 99 -10.35 20.13 0.66
CA GLU A 99 -9.33 21.18 0.55
C GLU A 99 -9.57 22.34 1.53
N TYR A 100 -10.83 22.72 1.73
CA TYR A 100 -11.21 23.83 2.58
C TYR A 100 -10.81 23.58 4.04
N VAL A 101 -11.10 22.39 4.58
CA VAL A 101 -10.76 22.09 5.98
C VAL A 101 -9.25 22.06 6.22
N ILE A 102 -8.48 21.63 5.23
CA ILE A 102 -7.02 21.67 5.29
C ILE A 102 -6.51 23.12 5.26
N LYS A 103 -7.01 23.97 4.36
CA LYS A 103 -6.55 25.36 4.24
C LYS A 103 -7.00 26.23 5.42
N LYS A 104 -8.26 26.08 5.86
CA LYS A 104 -8.86 26.93 6.89
C LYS A 104 -8.52 26.45 8.31
N TYR A 105 -8.65 25.15 8.57
CA TYR A 105 -8.44 24.57 9.90
C TYR A 105 -7.06 23.91 10.05
N ARG A 106 -6.23 23.92 8.99
CA ARG A 106 -4.86 23.39 9.01
C ARG A 106 -4.79 21.93 9.44
N PHE A 107 -5.80 21.14 9.09
CA PHE A 107 -5.85 19.71 9.42
C PHE A 107 -4.76 18.93 8.68
N TYR A 108 -4.07 18.07 9.42
CA TYR A 108 -3.12 17.10 8.89
C TYR A 108 -3.43 15.72 9.47
N ARG A 109 -3.95 14.82 8.64
CA ARG A 109 -4.29 13.44 9.02
C ARG A 109 -5.30 13.38 10.15
N TYR A 110 -6.34 14.20 10.04
CA TYR A 110 -7.41 14.33 11.02
C TYR A 110 -8.55 13.33 10.77
N GLY A 111 -8.66 12.80 9.56
CA GLY A 111 -9.65 11.80 9.15
C GLY A 111 -10.85 12.42 8.45
N ILE A 112 -11.22 13.66 8.79
CA ILE A 112 -12.32 14.40 8.15
C ILE A 112 -11.99 14.68 6.68
N GLU A 113 -10.81 15.26 6.43
CA GLU A 113 -10.33 15.57 5.09
C GLU A 113 -10.11 14.32 4.24
N GLU A 114 -9.73 13.21 4.89
CA GLU A 114 -9.53 11.92 4.22
C GLU A 114 -10.86 11.32 3.79
N ALA A 115 -11.86 11.32 4.67
CA ALA A 115 -13.19 10.82 4.35
C ALA A 115 -13.85 11.64 3.24
N LEU A 116 -13.75 12.96 3.28
CA LEU A 116 -14.29 13.85 2.23
C LEU A 116 -13.61 13.63 0.88
N ALA A 117 -12.28 13.49 0.85
CA ALA A 117 -11.55 13.22 -0.38
C ALA A 117 -11.95 11.86 -0.99
N ILE A 118 -12.06 10.80 -0.17
CA ILE A 118 -12.50 9.49 -0.67
C ILE A 118 -13.97 9.56 -1.10
N ALA A 119 -14.85 10.22 -0.34
CA ALA A 119 -16.27 10.32 -0.67
C ALA A 119 -16.46 11.04 -2.01
N SER A 120 -15.67 12.08 -2.26
CA SER A 120 -15.58 12.72 -3.57
C SER A 120 -15.22 11.72 -4.67
N ILE A 121 -14.06 11.06 -4.55
CA ILE A 121 -13.56 10.20 -5.63
C ILE A 121 -14.48 9.01 -5.86
N VAL A 122 -14.98 8.36 -4.81
CA VAL A 122 -15.91 7.23 -4.95
C VAL A 122 -17.21 7.68 -5.61
N SER A 123 -17.78 8.82 -5.21
CA SER A 123 -19.01 9.33 -5.86
C SER A 123 -18.77 9.64 -7.34
N LEU A 124 -17.62 10.24 -7.68
CA LEU A 124 -17.23 10.50 -9.06
C LEU A 124 -17.06 9.19 -9.85
N CYS A 125 -16.32 8.23 -9.32
CA CYS A 125 -16.05 6.97 -10.00
C CYS A 125 -17.32 6.13 -10.21
N VAL A 126 -18.20 6.04 -9.20
CA VAL A 126 -19.47 5.33 -9.32
C VAL A 126 -20.39 6.05 -10.32
N GLY A 127 -20.49 7.38 -10.24
CA GLY A 127 -21.27 8.16 -11.19
C GLY A 127 -20.76 8.02 -12.63
N CYS A 128 -19.44 8.02 -12.84
CA CYS A 128 -18.84 7.74 -14.14
C CYS A 128 -19.10 6.29 -14.60
N GLY A 129 -19.06 5.31 -13.70
CA GLY A 129 -19.40 3.92 -14.01
C GLY A 129 -20.84 3.79 -14.52
N MET A 130 -21.81 4.35 -13.79
CA MET A 130 -23.21 4.40 -14.22
C MET A 130 -23.40 5.12 -15.56
N LEU A 131 -22.62 6.17 -15.82
CA LEU A 131 -22.64 6.87 -17.10
C LEU A 131 -22.16 5.97 -18.24
N LEU A 132 -21.09 5.20 -18.04
CA LEU A 132 -20.55 4.28 -19.05
C LEU A 132 -21.52 3.13 -19.36
N ASP A 133 -22.11 2.54 -18.32
CA ASP A 133 -23.14 1.48 -18.45
C ASP A 133 -24.34 1.96 -19.27
N LYS A 134 -24.79 3.21 -19.05
CA LYS A 134 -25.87 3.84 -19.82
C LYS A 134 -25.60 3.92 -21.32
N TYR A 135 -24.34 4.00 -21.75
CA TYR A 135 -23.98 3.99 -23.17
C TYR A 135 -23.91 2.59 -23.78
N HIS A 136 -24.22 1.54 -23.01
CA HIS A 136 -24.20 0.14 -23.42
C HIS A 136 -22.88 -0.23 -24.12
N LEU A 137 -21.76 0.24 -23.54
CA LEU A 137 -20.43 -0.16 -23.99
C LEU A 137 -20.24 -1.66 -23.76
N ASP A 138 -19.29 -2.25 -24.49
CA ASP A 138 -18.86 -3.60 -24.19
C ASP A 138 -18.32 -3.66 -22.74
N TYR A 139 -18.72 -4.70 -22.00
CA TYR A 139 -18.39 -4.86 -20.58
C TYR A 139 -16.87 -4.77 -20.32
N GLN A 140 -16.03 -5.24 -21.26
CA GLN A 140 -14.58 -5.17 -21.12
C GLN A 140 -14.09 -3.72 -21.20
N ILE A 141 -14.62 -2.95 -22.16
CA ILE A 141 -14.29 -1.54 -22.34
C ILE A 141 -14.71 -0.75 -21.11
N GLU A 142 -15.90 -1.02 -20.58
CA GLU A 142 -16.39 -0.40 -19.35
C GLU A 142 -15.48 -0.72 -18.15
N ALA A 143 -15.15 -1.99 -17.92
CA ALA A 143 -14.31 -2.42 -16.80
C ALA A 143 -12.90 -1.79 -16.87
N ILE A 144 -12.32 -1.68 -18.07
CA ILE A 144 -11.04 -1.00 -18.29
C ILE A 144 -11.17 0.50 -18.01
N ALA A 145 -12.21 1.16 -18.52
CA ALA A 145 -12.44 2.57 -18.30
C ALA A 145 -12.64 2.90 -16.82
N VAL A 146 -13.45 2.12 -16.09
CA VAL A 146 -13.63 2.26 -14.65
C VAL A 146 -12.31 2.06 -13.91
N SER A 147 -11.54 1.02 -14.23
CA SER A 147 -10.22 0.78 -13.63
C SER A 147 -9.26 1.95 -13.84
N LEU A 148 -9.24 2.54 -15.05
CA LEU A 148 -8.44 3.73 -15.37
C LEU A 148 -8.91 4.97 -14.60
N ILE A 149 -10.22 5.20 -14.51
CA ILE A 149 -10.77 6.34 -13.76
C ILE A 149 -10.40 6.21 -12.28
N PHE A 150 -10.54 5.03 -11.68
CA PHE A 150 -10.08 4.77 -10.31
C PHE A 150 -8.58 5.00 -10.17
N ALA A 151 -7.77 4.46 -11.07
CA ALA A 151 -6.32 4.61 -11.02
C ALA A 151 -5.90 6.09 -11.06
N LEU A 152 -6.46 6.87 -11.99
CA LEU A 152 -6.11 8.28 -12.19
C LEU A 152 -6.60 9.18 -11.05
N THR A 153 -7.83 8.98 -10.58
CA THR A 153 -8.42 9.81 -9.52
C THR A 153 -7.78 9.56 -8.15
N PHE A 154 -7.52 8.29 -7.80
CA PHE A 154 -6.77 7.97 -6.57
C PHE A 154 -5.29 8.38 -6.68
N PHE A 155 -4.68 8.33 -7.87
CA PHE A 155 -3.35 8.90 -8.06
C PHE A 155 -3.35 10.42 -7.86
N TRP A 156 -4.37 11.12 -8.36
CA TRP A 156 -4.55 12.55 -8.12
C TRP A 156 -4.66 12.88 -6.63
N VAL A 157 -5.47 12.13 -5.86
CA VAL A 157 -5.57 12.31 -4.41
C VAL A 157 -4.22 12.08 -3.71
N PHE A 158 -3.43 11.10 -4.16
CA PHE A 158 -2.07 10.91 -3.66
C PHE A 158 -1.17 12.12 -3.98
N LEU A 159 -1.20 12.65 -5.20
CA LEU A 159 -0.41 13.82 -5.59
C LEU A 159 -0.82 15.08 -4.84
N ARG A 160 -2.12 15.28 -4.65
CA ARG A 160 -2.68 16.48 -4.00
C ARG A 160 -2.54 16.45 -2.49
N PHE A 161 -2.98 15.38 -1.85
CA PHE A 161 -3.08 15.29 -0.39
C PHE A 161 -1.98 14.44 0.26
N GLY A 162 -1.18 13.72 -0.54
CA GLY A 162 -0.10 12.86 -0.04
C GLY A 162 -0.58 11.55 0.59
N PHE A 163 -1.81 11.12 0.36
CA PHE A 163 -2.41 9.96 1.02
C PHE A 163 -1.82 8.64 0.50
N LEU A 164 -1.02 7.96 1.32
CA LEU A 164 -0.28 6.77 0.89
C LEU A 164 -1.19 5.61 0.47
N TYR A 165 -2.30 5.38 1.17
CA TYR A 165 -3.27 4.36 0.78
C TYR A 165 -3.89 4.65 -0.59
N SER A 166 -3.99 5.92 -0.99
CA SER A 166 -4.52 6.34 -2.29
C SER A 166 -3.59 5.92 -3.43
N ALA A 167 -2.27 5.97 -3.22
CA ALA A 167 -1.31 5.41 -4.18
C ALA A 167 -1.46 3.89 -4.32
N LEU A 168 -1.69 3.19 -3.20
CA LEU A 168 -1.90 1.73 -3.22
C LEU A 168 -3.18 1.36 -3.97
N ILE A 169 -4.30 2.05 -3.71
CA ILE A 169 -5.57 1.84 -4.42
C ILE A 169 -5.39 2.10 -5.92
N SER A 170 -4.66 3.15 -6.29
CA SER A 170 -4.35 3.46 -7.69
C SER A 170 -3.56 2.33 -8.37
N ILE A 171 -2.53 1.80 -7.71
CA ILE A 171 -1.74 0.67 -8.22
C ILE A 171 -2.61 -0.58 -8.34
N THR A 172 -3.47 -0.86 -7.36
CA THR A 172 -4.40 -2.00 -7.41
C THR A 172 -5.40 -1.86 -8.57
N ALA A 173 -5.98 -0.68 -8.77
CA ALA A 173 -6.88 -0.42 -9.90
C ALA A 173 -6.17 -0.54 -11.25
N LEU A 174 -4.90 -0.15 -11.35
CA LEU A 174 -4.14 -0.38 -12.58
C LEU A 174 -3.82 -1.88 -12.79
N SER A 175 -3.65 -2.62 -11.70
CA SER A 175 -3.36 -4.05 -11.71
C SER A 175 -4.54 -4.92 -12.15
N THR A 176 -5.77 -4.39 -12.19
CA THR A 176 -6.95 -5.14 -12.67
C THR A 176 -7.07 -5.13 -14.19
N ILE A 177 -6.46 -4.17 -14.89
CA ILE A 177 -6.58 -3.99 -16.35
C ILE A 177 -6.17 -5.25 -17.15
N PRO A 178 -5.03 -5.93 -16.86
CA PRO A 178 -4.64 -7.12 -17.62
C PRO A 178 -5.72 -8.21 -17.68
N PHE A 179 -6.48 -8.38 -16.60
CA PHE A 179 -7.53 -9.39 -16.47
C PHE A 179 -8.84 -9.04 -17.21
N GLN A 180 -8.93 -7.83 -17.78
CA GLN A 180 -10.08 -7.40 -18.58
C GLN A 180 -9.82 -7.52 -20.09
N LEU A 181 -8.58 -7.78 -20.50
CA LEU A 181 -8.16 -7.79 -21.91
C LEU A 181 -8.39 -9.13 -22.63
N SER A 182 -9.06 -10.10 -22.00
CA SER A 182 -9.28 -11.46 -22.53
C SER A 182 -8.00 -12.15 -23.02
N LEU A 183 -6.89 -11.87 -22.35
CA LEU A 183 -5.59 -12.46 -22.67
C LEU A 183 -5.51 -13.89 -22.14
N SER A 184 -4.55 -14.67 -22.62
CA SER A 184 -4.25 -15.95 -21.97
C SER A 184 -3.75 -15.71 -20.53
N PRO A 185 -3.94 -16.65 -19.58
CA PRO A 185 -3.49 -16.47 -18.19
C PRO A 185 -2.00 -16.12 -18.05
N THR A 186 -1.18 -16.59 -19.00
CA THR A 186 0.25 -16.27 -19.09
C THR A 186 0.47 -14.79 -19.42
N GLU A 187 -0.23 -14.30 -20.44
CA GLU A 187 -0.13 -12.92 -20.91
C GLU A 187 -0.68 -11.93 -19.88
N GLU A 188 -1.81 -12.25 -19.22
CA GLU A 188 -2.36 -11.46 -18.12
C GLU A 188 -1.32 -11.23 -17.01
N ARG A 189 -0.66 -12.31 -16.57
CA ARG A 189 0.38 -12.25 -15.54
C ARG A 189 1.63 -11.53 -16.03
N ALA A 190 2.07 -11.79 -17.25
CA ALA A 190 3.22 -11.09 -17.83
C ALA A 190 2.97 -9.57 -17.89
N PHE A 191 1.77 -9.17 -18.29
CA PHE A 191 1.38 -7.76 -18.36
C PHE A 191 1.21 -7.12 -16.98
N LEU A 192 0.63 -7.84 -16.01
CA LEU A 192 0.61 -7.41 -14.60
C LEU A 192 2.02 -7.18 -14.05
N LEU A 193 2.94 -8.13 -14.28
CA LEU A 193 4.33 -8.01 -13.85
C LEU A 193 5.03 -6.83 -14.53
N LEU A 194 4.77 -6.61 -15.82
CA LEU A 194 5.31 -5.46 -16.55
C LEU A 194 4.86 -4.14 -15.88
N ILE A 195 3.57 -3.99 -15.59
CA ILE A 195 3.02 -2.81 -14.92
C ILE A 195 3.69 -2.59 -13.57
N LEU A 196 3.71 -3.61 -12.71
CA LEU A 196 4.24 -3.49 -11.34
C LEU A 196 5.75 -3.20 -11.34
N CYS A 197 6.53 -3.90 -12.18
CA CYS A 197 7.96 -3.67 -12.34
C CYS A 197 8.27 -2.28 -12.88
N LEU A 198 7.49 -1.78 -13.84
CA LEU A 198 7.65 -0.45 -14.41
C LEU A 198 7.37 0.64 -13.37
N ILE A 199 6.30 0.50 -12.57
CA ILE A 199 6.02 1.43 -11.47
C ILE A 199 7.14 1.40 -10.43
N LEU A 200 7.63 0.21 -10.05
CA LEU A 200 8.74 0.07 -9.12
C LEU A 200 10.01 0.74 -9.67
N LEU A 201 10.34 0.48 -10.94
CA LEU A 201 11.50 1.07 -11.61
C LEU A 201 11.40 2.60 -11.64
N ILE A 202 10.26 3.15 -12.06
CA ILE A 202 10.03 4.61 -12.05
C ILE A 202 10.19 5.16 -10.64
N ASN A 203 9.62 4.49 -9.63
CA ASN A 203 9.73 4.94 -8.25
C ASN A 203 11.20 4.95 -7.77
N ILE A 204 12.00 3.94 -8.13
CA ILE A 204 13.44 3.89 -7.81
C ILE A 204 14.21 4.99 -8.55
N LEU A 205 13.93 5.22 -9.84
CA LEU A 205 14.62 6.22 -10.66
C LEU A 205 14.31 7.65 -10.20
N LEU A 206 13.09 7.91 -9.71
CA LEU A 206 12.69 9.19 -9.15
C LEU A 206 13.15 9.39 -7.69
N ASP A 207 13.63 8.32 -7.04
CA ASP A 207 14.18 8.35 -5.67
C ASP A 207 15.62 8.92 -5.68
N LYS A 208 15.74 10.24 -5.83
CA LYS A 208 17.02 10.97 -5.80
C LYS A 208 17.60 11.04 -4.38
N SER A 209 18.94 11.02 -4.25
CA SER A 209 19.64 11.07 -2.96
C SER A 209 19.36 12.35 -2.15
N ASP A 210 19.12 13.45 -2.85
CA ASP A 210 18.88 14.78 -2.26
C ASP A 210 17.41 15.00 -1.88
N ASN A 211 16.56 13.98 -2.03
CA ASN A 211 15.19 14.08 -1.53
C ASN A 211 15.20 14.21 0.00
N GLU A 212 14.36 15.12 0.51
CA GLU A 212 14.08 15.27 1.93
C GLU A 212 13.81 13.92 2.61
N ASP A 213 14.35 13.73 3.81
CA ASP A 213 14.30 12.45 4.54
C ASP A 213 12.88 11.88 4.68
N PHE A 214 11.88 12.74 4.86
CA PHE A 214 10.48 12.34 4.98
C PHE A 214 9.90 11.77 3.67
N ARG A 215 10.39 12.23 2.50
CA ARG A 215 9.96 11.72 1.19
C ARG A 215 10.53 10.33 0.94
N LYS A 216 11.76 10.09 1.38
CA LYS A 216 12.42 8.79 1.30
C LYS A 216 11.61 7.72 2.02
N GLU A 217 11.14 7.97 3.24
CA GLU A 217 10.32 7.00 3.99
C GLU A 217 9.04 6.60 3.25
N ARG A 218 8.35 7.57 2.65
CA ARG A 218 7.14 7.33 1.85
C ARG A 218 7.42 6.50 0.60
N ASN A 219 8.49 6.83 -0.13
CA ASN A 219 8.91 6.08 -1.31
C ASN A 219 9.30 4.64 -0.94
N ILE A 220 10.03 4.46 0.16
CA ILE A 220 10.44 3.14 0.67
C ILE A 220 9.22 2.26 0.97
N LEU A 221 8.16 2.82 1.55
CA LEU A 221 6.91 2.08 1.78
C LEU A 221 6.27 1.64 0.47
N ILE A 222 6.15 2.54 -0.51
CA ILE A 222 5.60 2.21 -1.84
C ILE A 222 6.45 1.12 -2.53
N GLN A 223 7.78 1.22 -2.46
CA GLN A 223 8.71 0.20 -2.98
C GLN A 223 8.52 -1.16 -2.30
N ALA A 224 8.32 -1.19 -0.98
CA ALA A 224 8.07 -2.41 -0.24
C ALA A 224 6.72 -3.04 -0.63
N CYS A 225 5.66 -2.24 -0.78
CA CYS A 225 4.36 -2.71 -1.24
C CYS A 225 4.40 -3.23 -2.69
N LEU A 226 5.11 -2.56 -3.59
CA LEU A 226 5.30 -3.00 -4.97
C LEU A 226 6.11 -4.29 -5.05
N LEU A 227 7.17 -4.42 -4.24
CA LEU A 227 7.93 -5.67 -4.13
C LEU A 227 7.03 -6.83 -3.68
N ALA A 228 6.15 -6.58 -2.70
CA ALA A 228 5.16 -7.56 -2.29
C ALA A 228 4.17 -7.89 -3.41
N ALA A 229 3.62 -6.88 -4.11
CA ALA A 229 2.69 -7.10 -5.22
C ALA A 229 3.33 -7.92 -6.37
N ILE A 230 4.58 -7.64 -6.74
CA ILE A 230 5.33 -8.41 -7.75
C ILE A 230 5.47 -9.87 -7.30
N TYR A 231 5.80 -10.10 -6.03
CA TYR A 231 5.88 -11.44 -5.48
C TYR A 231 4.53 -12.18 -5.55
N LEU A 232 3.44 -11.52 -5.13
CA LEU A 232 2.10 -12.09 -5.19
C LEU A 232 1.71 -12.45 -6.64
N ALA A 233 2.06 -11.61 -7.61
CA ALA A 233 1.79 -11.85 -9.03
C ALA A 233 2.60 -13.04 -9.59
N VAL A 234 3.82 -13.27 -9.09
CA VAL A 234 4.65 -14.41 -9.49
C VAL A 234 4.21 -15.70 -8.82
N ASN A 235 3.81 -15.69 -7.55
CA ASN A 235 3.54 -16.92 -6.78
C ASN A 235 2.21 -17.56 -7.19
N LEU A 236 2.29 -18.58 -8.05
CA LEU A 236 1.14 -19.30 -8.62
C LEU A 236 0.41 -20.18 -7.60
N ARG A 237 1.10 -20.65 -6.55
CA ARG A 237 0.54 -21.57 -5.53
C ARG A 237 0.02 -20.85 -4.29
N LEU A 238 0.11 -19.51 -4.26
CA LEU A 238 -0.41 -18.72 -3.14
C LEU A 238 -1.93 -18.83 -2.96
N PRO A 239 -2.77 -18.84 -4.03
CA PRO A 239 -4.22 -19.01 -3.89
C PRO A 239 -4.60 -20.32 -3.17
N GLU A 240 -3.84 -21.40 -3.35
CA GLU A 240 -4.06 -22.66 -2.64
C GLU A 240 -3.86 -22.51 -1.14
N LEU A 241 -2.82 -21.77 -0.73
CA LEU A 241 -2.58 -21.50 0.68
C LEU A 241 -3.74 -20.71 1.31
N VAL A 242 -4.34 -19.79 0.56
CA VAL A 242 -5.53 -19.04 1.00
C VAL A 242 -6.77 -19.94 1.05
N SER A 243 -7.01 -20.74 0.01
CA SER A 243 -8.18 -21.64 -0.10
C SER A 243 -8.30 -22.63 1.06
N LEU A 244 -7.16 -23.09 1.61
CA LEU A 244 -7.12 -23.97 2.77
C LEU A 244 -7.74 -23.35 4.04
N TYR A 245 -7.74 -22.02 4.16
CA TYR A 245 -8.34 -21.33 5.30
C TYR A 245 -9.83 -21.04 5.12
N PHE A 246 -10.34 -21.04 3.90
CA PHE A 246 -11.72 -20.70 3.57
C PHE A 246 -12.59 -21.93 3.21
N ASP A 247 -12.07 -23.16 3.43
CA ASP A 247 -12.70 -24.46 3.11
C ASP A 247 -13.22 -24.58 1.66
N ASP A 248 -12.67 -23.78 0.76
CA ASP A 248 -12.96 -23.87 -0.68
C ASP A 248 -11.98 -24.86 -1.32
N ARG A 249 -12.35 -26.14 -1.29
CA ARG A 249 -11.50 -27.25 -1.77
C ARG A 249 -11.49 -27.39 -3.31
N SER A 250 -12.18 -26.52 -4.03
CA SER A 250 -12.35 -26.61 -5.49
C SER A 250 -11.07 -26.34 -6.29
N ILE A 251 -10.05 -25.71 -5.69
CA ILE A 251 -8.82 -25.25 -6.37
C ILE A 251 -7.67 -26.29 -6.30
N ILE A 252 -7.78 -27.33 -5.48
CA ILE A 252 -6.61 -28.09 -4.96
C ILE A 252 -5.98 -29.09 -5.95
N LEU A 253 -6.47 -29.25 -7.19
CA LEU A 253 -6.07 -30.38 -8.05
C LEU A 253 -5.60 -30.02 -9.47
N GLN A 254 -5.19 -28.79 -9.76
CA GLN A 254 -4.60 -28.48 -11.07
C GLN A 254 -3.08 -28.74 -11.10
N PRO A 255 -2.59 -29.65 -11.98
CA PRO A 255 -1.17 -29.74 -12.31
C PRO A 255 -0.68 -28.39 -12.82
N TYR A 256 0.51 -27.99 -12.36
CA TYR A 256 1.16 -26.72 -12.74
C TYR A 256 0.30 -25.46 -12.56
N ALA A 257 -0.73 -25.52 -11.70
CA ALA A 257 -1.67 -24.42 -11.45
C ALA A 257 -2.34 -23.85 -12.74
N GLY A 258 -2.51 -24.68 -13.77
CA GLY A 258 -3.08 -24.26 -15.05
C GLY A 258 -2.11 -23.58 -16.02
N PHE A 259 -0.81 -23.57 -15.72
CA PHE A 259 0.24 -22.98 -16.57
C PHE A 259 1.11 -24.03 -17.25
N SER A 260 1.85 -23.61 -18.29
CA SER A 260 2.86 -24.48 -18.90
C SER A 260 3.99 -24.81 -17.91
N SER A 261 4.62 -25.97 -18.09
CA SER A 261 5.73 -26.42 -17.23
C SER A 261 6.85 -25.38 -17.11
N TYR A 262 7.24 -24.75 -18.23
CA TYR A 262 8.28 -23.72 -18.24
C TYR A 262 7.92 -22.51 -17.38
N ILE A 263 6.68 -22.00 -17.50
CA ILE A 263 6.22 -20.83 -16.74
C ILE A 263 6.09 -21.16 -15.25
N TYR A 264 5.60 -22.36 -14.94
CA TYR A 264 5.49 -22.83 -13.57
C TYR A 264 6.84 -22.87 -12.85
N TRP A 265 7.85 -23.46 -13.47
CA TRP A 265 9.20 -23.52 -12.89
C TRP A 265 9.91 -22.18 -12.89
N LEU A 266 9.67 -21.32 -13.89
CA LEU A 266 10.15 -19.94 -13.88
C LEU A 266 9.56 -19.18 -12.68
N SER A 267 8.25 -19.28 -12.47
CA SER A 267 7.57 -18.72 -11.30
C SER A 267 8.17 -19.24 -10.00
N TYR A 268 8.42 -20.55 -9.90
CA TYR A 268 9.07 -21.15 -8.74
C TYR A 268 10.44 -20.52 -8.45
N ILE A 269 11.31 -20.40 -9.46
CA ILE A 269 12.62 -19.74 -9.30
C ILE A 269 12.45 -18.30 -8.82
N LEU A 270 11.52 -17.55 -9.43
CA LEU A 270 11.26 -16.15 -9.08
C LEU A 270 10.74 -16.00 -7.65
N THR A 271 9.99 -16.97 -7.10
CA THR A 271 9.56 -16.94 -5.69
C THR A 271 10.72 -16.97 -4.71
N PHE A 272 11.88 -17.53 -5.07
CA PHE A 272 13.09 -17.44 -4.23
C PHE A 272 13.92 -16.20 -4.56
N LEU A 273 14.00 -15.83 -5.83
CA LEU A 273 14.82 -14.72 -6.30
C LEU A 273 14.31 -13.36 -5.78
N ILE A 274 13.00 -13.11 -5.83
CA ILE A 274 12.40 -11.83 -5.44
C ILE A 274 12.65 -11.51 -3.95
N PRO A 275 12.37 -12.42 -2.99
CA PRO A 275 12.72 -12.18 -1.58
C PRO A 275 14.22 -11.98 -1.36
N ALA A 276 15.07 -12.76 -2.02
CA ALA A 276 16.52 -12.62 -1.91
C ALA A 276 17.02 -11.26 -2.39
N ILE A 277 16.53 -10.78 -3.55
CA ILE A 277 16.80 -9.43 -4.06
C ILE A 277 16.29 -8.38 -3.07
N GLY A 278 15.07 -8.54 -2.54
CA GLY A 278 14.49 -7.62 -1.55
C GLY A 278 15.33 -7.50 -0.28
N ILE A 279 15.76 -8.62 0.29
CA ILE A 279 16.61 -8.67 1.49
C ILE A 279 17.96 -8.02 1.18
N TYR A 280 18.62 -8.41 0.09
CA TYR A 280 19.91 -7.86 -0.31
C TYR A 280 19.83 -6.35 -0.55
N TRP A 281 18.80 -5.90 -1.26
CA TRP A 281 18.57 -4.48 -1.55
C TRP A 281 18.30 -3.69 -0.27
N GLY A 282 17.46 -4.22 0.63
CA GLY A 282 17.16 -3.64 1.93
C GLY A 282 18.40 -3.49 2.81
N ILE A 283 19.27 -4.51 2.86
CA ILE A 283 20.55 -4.46 3.59
C ILE A 283 21.50 -3.44 2.94
N LYS A 284 21.75 -3.53 1.63
CA LYS A 284 22.71 -2.69 0.90
C LYS A 284 22.34 -1.21 0.96
N ARG A 285 21.05 -0.88 0.87
CA ARG A 285 20.55 0.51 0.89
C ARG A 285 20.06 0.95 2.28
N ARG A 286 20.17 0.10 3.31
CA ARG A 286 19.70 0.34 4.68
C ARG A 286 18.21 0.73 4.75
N LYS A 287 17.40 0.15 3.87
CA LYS A 287 15.94 0.39 3.77
C LYS A 287 15.20 -0.69 4.56
N ARG A 288 14.94 -0.43 5.86
CA ARG A 288 14.35 -1.41 6.81
C ARG A 288 13.03 -2.02 6.33
N LEU A 289 12.12 -1.22 5.77
CA LEU A 289 10.82 -1.75 5.30
C LEU A 289 10.96 -2.71 4.11
N ILE A 290 11.89 -2.47 3.19
CA ILE A 290 12.15 -3.36 2.05
C ILE A 290 12.78 -4.67 2.53
N MET A 291 13.71 -4.59 3.49
CA MET A 291 14.28 -5.77 4.13
C MET A 291 13.20 -6.60 4.83
N ASN A 292 12.33 -5.95 5.62
CA ASN A 292 11.22 -6.61 6.30
C ASN A 292 10.25 -7.25 5.30
N ALA A 293 9.89 -6.55 4.21
CA ALA A 293 9.08 -7.11 3.15
C ALA A 293 9.76 -8.36 2.56
N GLY A 294 11.03 -8.28 2.17
CA GLY A 294 11.79 -9.43 1.68
C GLY A 294 11.79 -10.63 2.63
N LEU A 295 11.93 -10.41 3.95
CA LEU A 295 11.86 -11.47 4.96
C LEU A 295 10.46 -12.11 5.05
N VAL A 296 9.40 -11.30 5.02
CA VAL A 296 8.01 -11.80 5.01
C VAL A 296 7.76 -12.62 3.74
N LEU A 297 8.20 -12.13 2.58
CA LEU A 297 8.08 -12.83 1.32
C LEU A 297 8.88 -14.14 1.30
N ALA A 298 10.06 -14.19 1.93
CA ALA A 298 10.82 -15.42 2.08
C ALA A 298 10.06 -16.46 2.93
N CYS A 299 9.39 -16.03 3.99
CA CYS A 299 8.53 -16.91 4.78
C CYS A 299 7.35 -17.44 3.95
N LEU A 300 6.73 -16.59 3.13
CA LEU A 300 5.68 -17.01 2.19
C LEU A 300 6.21 -18.03 1.17
N THR A 301 7.43 -17.84 0.65
CA THR A 301 8.04 -18.77 -0.30
C THR A 301 8.21 -20.15 0.32
N LEU A 302 8.73 -20.21 1.55
CA LEU A 302 8.87 -21.46 2.30
C LEU A 302 7.51 -22.12 2.56
N ALA A 303 6.46 -21.33 2.85
CA ALA A 303 5.12 -21.84 3.05
C ALA A 303 4.49 -22.43 1.77
N THR A 304 4.75 -21.84 0.60
CA THR A 304 4.26 -22.35 -0.70
C THR A 304 5.18 -23.39 -1.34
N ASN A 305 6.42 -23.54 -0.86
CA ASN A 305 7.46 -24.38 -1.45
C ASN A 305 7.00 -25.82 -1.69
N LYS A 306 6.40 -26.45 -0.67
CA LYS A 306 5.90 -27.82 -0.78
C LYS A 306 4.83 -27.97 -1.86
N SER A 307 3.99 -26.96 -2.06
CA SER A 307 2.92 -26.99 -3.08
C SER A 307 3.49 -26.89 -4.49
N TYR A 308 4.61 -26.18 -4.66
CA TYR A 308 5.33 -26.20 -5.93
C TYR A 308 5.92 -27.57 -6.25
N LEU A 309 6.43 -28.27 -5.24
CA LEU A 309 7.04 -29.60 -5.37
C LEU A 309 6.04 -30.77 -5.34
N GLY A 310 4.74 -30.50 -5.14
CA GLY A 310 3.73 -31.54 -4.98
C GLY A 310 3.89 -32.37 -3.70
N LEU A 311 4.57 -31.84 -2.68
CA LEU A 311 4.80 -32.51 -1.41
C LEU A 311 3.60 -32.37 -0.47
N THR A 312 3.36 -33.39 0.34
CA THR A 312 2.32 -33.38 1.37
C THR A 312 2.61 -32.34 2.45
N ARG A 313 1.58 -31.57 2.79
CA ARG A 313 1.62 -30.62 3.91
C ARG A 313 1.27 -31.37 5.19
N TYR A 314 2.10 -31.18 6.21
CA TYR A 314 1.85 -31.72 7.54
C TYR A 314 1.56 -30.60 8.54
N ALA A 315 0.78 -30.89 9.57
CA ALA A 315 0.44 -29.93 10.62
C ALA A 315 1.69 -29.38 11.36
N TRP A 316 2.81 -30.10 11.33
CA TRP A 316 4.08 -29.69 11.93
C TRP A 316 4.95 -28.78 11.03
N ASP A 317 4.58 -28.56 9.77
CA ASP A 317 5.37 -27.72 8.85
C ASP A 317 5.58 -26.28 9.37
N PRO A 318 4.54 -25.58 9.88
CA PRO A 318 4.72 -24.25 10.47
C PRO A 318 5.55 -24.27 11.75
N ALA A 319 5.46 -25.35 12.54
CA ALA A 319 6.23 -25.49 13.77
C ALA A 319 7.74 -25.59 13.47
N ILE A 320 8.13 -26.39 12.47
CA ILE A 320 9.53 -26.49 12.03
C ILE A 320 10.03 -25.16 11.48
N LEU A 321 9.22 -24.47 10.66
CA LEU A 321 9.57 -23.15 10.15
C LEU A 321 9.81 -22.16 11.31
N GLY A 322 8.93 -22.16 12.31
CA GLY A 322 9.08 -21.33 13.51
C GLY A 322 10.38 -21.62 14.27
N ILE A 323 10.70 -22.90 14.52
CA ILE A 323 11.96 -23.31 15.18
C ILE A 323 13.17 -22.83 14.38
N MET A 324 13.17 -23.01 13.06
CA MET A 324 14.24 -22.55 12.19
C MET A 324 14.43 -21.03 12.27
N LEU A 325 13.34 -20.25 12.24
CA LEU A 325 13.38 -18.79 12.35
C LEU A 325 13.93 -18.33 13.70
N ILE A 326 13.54 -18.99 14.80
CA ILE A 326 14.07 -18.70 16.15
C ILE A 326 15.58 -18.96 16.20
N LEU A 327 16.03 -20.08 15.61
CA LEU A 327 17.45 -20.44 15.59
C LEU A 327 18.26 -19.44 14.76
N ILE A 328 17.78 -19.07 13.57
CA ILE A 328 18.41 -18.04 12.71
C ILE A 328 18.48 -16.70 13.45
N SER A 329 17.36 -16.25 14.05
CA SER A 329 17.31 -15.01 14.81
C SER A 329 18.33 -15.01 15.95
N THR A 330 18.41 -16.11 16.72
CA THR A 330 19.36 -16.25 17.83
C THR A 330 20.82 -16.20 17.35
N LEU A 331 21.13 -16.86 16.23
CA LEU A 331 22.48 -16.83 15.65
C LEU A 331 22.87 -15.44 15.17
N ILE A 332 21.97 -14.73 14.47
CA ILE A 332 22.20 -13.37 13.98
C ILE A 332 22.40 -12.40 15.15
N THR A 333 21.53 -12.47 16.16
CA THR A 333 21.63 -11.65 17.38
C THR A 333 22.98 -11.88 18.06
N ARG A 334 23.37 -13.15 18.29
CA ARG A 334 24.66 -13.49 18.89
C ARG A 334 25.84 -12.99 18.05
N TRP A 335 25.75 -13.08 16.73
CA TRP A 335 26.78 -12.61 15.82
C TRP A 335 26.94 -11.08 15.88
N LEU A 336 25.83 -10.33 15.85
CA LEU A 336 25.83 -8.87 16.00
C LEU A 336 26.36 -8.42 17.36
N SER A 337 25.90 -9.03 18.46
CA SER A 337 26.34 -8.70 19.82
C SER A 337 27.82 -9.01 20.07
N ARG A 338 28.41 -9.96 19.36
CA ARG A 338 29.87 -10.25 19.37
C ARG A 338 30.68 -9.27 18.51
N GLY A 339 30.06 -8.27 17.90
CA GLY A 339 30.77 -7.19 17.21
C GLY A 339 31.36 -6.18 18.19
N PRO A 340 32.41 -5.42 17.79
CA PRO A 340 32.86 -4.26 18.56
C PRO A 340 31.68 -3.29 18.75
N ASN A 341 31.52 -2.75 19.97
CA ASN A 341 30.38 -1.92 20.37
C ASN A 341 29.00 -2.57 20.16
N LYS A 342 28.90 -3.91 20.20
CA LYS A 342 27.67 -4.69 19.89
C LYS A 342 27.08 -4.40 18.50
N ALA A 343 27.92 -3.96 17.56
CA ALA A 343 27.50 -3.59 16.22
C ALA A 343 28.41 -4.23 15.15
N ARG A 344 27.84 -4.52 13.97
CA ARG A 344 28.61 -4.94 12.78
C ARG A 344 28.05 -4.26 11.54
N TYR A 345 28.91 -3.63 10.75
CA TYR A 345 28.55 -2.96 9.49
C TYR A 345 27.39 -1.94 9.62
N GLY A 346 27.22 -1.33 10.80
CA GLY A 346 26.14 -0.40 11.10
C GLY A 346 24.80 -1.05 11.49
N PHE A 347 24.77 -2.35 11.73
CA PHE A 347 23.62 -3.08 12.27
C PHE A 347 23.84 -3.43 13.74
N THR A 348 22.78 -3.35 14.54
CA THR A 348 22.76 -3.67 15.97
C THR A 348 21.67 -4.69 16.27
N ALA A 349 21.90 -5.52 17.29
CA ALA A 349 20.89 -6.46 17.79
C ALA A 349 19.77 -5.75 18.57
N GLU A 350 20.12 -4.70 19.30
CA GLU A 350 19.18 -3.88 20.06
C GLU A 350 18.63 -2.77 19.16
N ASN A 351 17.34 -2.45 19.34
CA ASN A 351 16.70 -1.35 18.62
C ASN A 351 17.06 -0.03 19.31
N ILE A 352 18.08 0.66 18.80
CA ILE A 352 18.55 1.96 19.33
C ILE A 352 17.68 3.12 18.79
N LEU A 353 16.90 2.87 17.73
CA LEU A 353 16.06 3.84 17.02
C LEU A 353 14.61 3.38 16.85
#